data_AF-A0A3M9Y3C2-F1
#
_entry.id   AF-A0A3M9Y3C2-F1
#
_cell.length_a   1.000
_cell.length_b   1.000
_cell.length_c   1.000
_cell.angle_alpha   90.00
_cell.angle_beta   90.00
_cell.angle_gamma   90.00
#
_symmetry.space_group_name_H-M   'P 1'
#
loop_
_entity.id
_entity.type
_entity.pdbx_description
1 polymer ?
#
loop_
_entity_poly.entity_id
_entity_poly.type
_entity_poly.pdbx_seq_one_letter_code
_entity_poly.pdbx_strand_id
1 'polypeptide(L)'
;MVHPHTAVGIAQVVFYAPMLPTAIFVFVKNWRQPPRMAWYPLVTFCLLRLAGGIISIIRGPQPRNIGLIIADSVLLNVGLIPLLVSLIGIMRITLNSSLDKNSRARQFLKAVRFIFLAAIVLLAVAGGISSDDSSLATARILTKAAYVILAAILALATAEMVYLLTQTDRIPAGGCYYIRFALVSVPFLAVRTAYGLLYAFTIHDPNTIWNPLVGSAAAFALMCLLVEYIVLMIFIYLGIHRIWHPSQPSQETQDASKASTTVG
;
A
#
# COMPACT_ATOMS: atom_id res chain seq x y z
N MET A 1 -9.70 10.01 -32.03
CA MET A 1 -8.52 10.37 -31.22
C MET A 1 -8.80 9.95 -29.79
N VAL A 2 -8.12 8.92 -29.28
CA VAL A 2 -8.38 8.40 -27.93
C VAL A 2 -7.84 9.43 -26.93
N HIS A 3 -8.68 9.94 -26.03
CA HIS A 3 -8.22 10.88 -25.00
C HIS A 3 -7.10 10.20 -24.18
N PRO A 4 -5.98 10.89 -23.88
CA PRO A 4 -4.83 10.30 -23.18
C PRO A 4 -5.21 9.63 -21.85
N HIS A 5 -6.19 10.17 -21.13
CA HIS A 5 -6.69 9.61 -19.87
C HIS A 5 -7.49 8.31 -20.07
N THR A 6 -8.20 8.15 -21.19
CA THR A 6 -8.93 6.91 -21.52
C THR A 6 -7.95 5.78 -21.84
N ALA A 7 -6.84 6.09 -22.53
CA ALA A 7 -5.79 5.11 -22.81
C ALA A 7 -5.13 4.60 -21.51
N VAL A 8 -4.89 5.49 -20.54
CA VAL A 8 -4.37 5.12 -19.22
C VAL A 8 -5.36 4.27 -18.43
N GLY A 9 -6.65 4.61 -18.45
CA GLY A 9 -7.70 3.81 -17.82
C GLY A 9 -7.79 2.38 -18.39
N ILE A 10 -7.69 2.23 -19.72
CA ILE A 10 -7.67 0.92 -20.38
C ILE A 10 -6.43 0.13 -19.97
N ALA A 11 -5.24 0.75 -19.98
CA ALA A 11 -4.01 0.10 -19.55
C ALA A 11 -4.12 -0.39 -18.10
N GLN A 12 -4.66 0.43 -17.20
CA GLN A 12 -4.90 0.06 -15.80
C GLN A 12 -5.80 -1.18 -15.70
N VAL A 13 -6.94 -1.22 -16.42
CA VAL A 13 -7.81 -2.41 -16.38
C VAL A 13 -7.09 -3.66 -16.90
N VAL A 14 -6.37 -3.56 -18.02
CA VAL A 14 -5.66 -4.70 -18.64
C VAL A 14 -4.58 -5.26 -17.73
N PHE A 15 -3.79 -4.42 -17.05
CA PHE A 15 -2.70 -4.89 -16.18
C PHE A 15 -3.19 -5.39 -14.81
N TYR A 16 -4.21 -4.76 -14.22
CA TYR A 16 -4.69 -5.15 -12.89
C TYR A 16 -5.74 -6.28 -12.91
N ALA A 17 -6.43 -6.51 -14.03
CA ALA A 17 -7.39 -7.59 -14.17
C ALA A 17 -6.79 -8.99 -13.93
N PRO A 18 -5.64 -9.38 -14.53
CA PRO A 18 -5.03 -10.67 -14.23
C PRO A 18 -4.39 -10.72 -12.84
N MET A 19 -4.00 -9.56 -12.30
CA MET A 19 -3.35 -9.51 -10.99
C MET A 19 -4.31 -9.71 -9.82
N LEU A 20 -5.59 -9.38 -9.99
CA LEU A 20 -6.61 -9.58 -8.96
C LEU A 20 -6.79 -11.08 -8.61
N PRO A 21 -6.99 -12.01 -9.57
CA PRO A 21 -6.98 -13.45 -9.28
C PRO A 21 -5.70 -13.92 -8.59
N THR A 22 -4.53 -13.43 -9.00
CA THR A 22 -3.25 -13.78 -8.36
C THR A 22 -3.18 -13.31 -6.91
N ALA A 23 -3.61 -12.07 -6.64
CA ALA A 23 -3.68 -11.53 -5.28
C ALA A 23 -4.66 -12.35 -4.40
N ILE A 24 -5.82 -12.72 -4.95
CA ILE A 24 -6.81 -13.57 -4.26
C ILE A 24 -6.22 -14.96 -4.00
N PHE A 25 -5.51 -15.55 -4.96
CA PHE A 25 -4.86 -16.84 -4.79
C PHE A 25 -3.85 -16.82 -3.64
N VAL A 26 -2.96 -15.82 -3.61
CA VAL A 26 -1.99 -15.63 -2.51
C VAL A 26 -2.70 -15.45 -1.17
N PHE A 27 -3.78 -14.66 -1.14
CA PHE A 27 -4.59 -14.43 0.05
C PHE A 27 -5.23 -15.72 0.59
N VAL A 28 -5.91 -16.49 -0.27
CA VAL A 28 -6.59 -17.74 0.12
C VAL A 28 -5.58 -18.78 0.60
N LYS A 29 -4.44 -18.92 -0.09
CA LYS A 29 -3.40 -19.88 0.29
C LYS A 29 -2.69 -19.50 1.59
N ASN A 30 -2.40 -18.22 1.81
CA ASN A 30 -1.77 -17.75 3.04
C ASN A 30 -2.78 -17.52 4.19
N TRP A 31 -4.09 -17.74 3.99
CA TRP A 31 -5.11 -17.51 5.02
C TRP A 31 -4.93 -18.36 6.29
N ARG A 32 -4.28 -19.53 6.15
CA ARG A 32 -4.04 -20.50 7.24
C ARG A 32 -2.75 -20.24 8.04
N GLN A 33 -1.87 -19.33 7.60
CA GLN A 33 -0.60 -19.06 8.28
C GLN A 33 -0.54 -17.64 8.86
N PRO A 34 -0.37 -17.48 10.19
CA PRO A 34 -0.21 -16.16 10.80
C PRO A 34 1.13 -15.52 10.41
N PRO A 35 1.23 -14.18 10.32
CA PRO A 35 0.16 -13.20 10.51
C PRO A 35 -0.69 -12.98 9.24
N ARG A 36 -2.01 -13.00 9.44
CA ARG A 36 -3.08 -12.92 8.42
C ARG A 36 -3.20 -11.53 7.75
N MET A 37 -2.60 -10.50 8.34
CA MET A 37 -2.81 -9.08 7.99
C MET A 37 -2.03 -8.58 6.77
N ALA A 38 -1.03 -9.31 6.26
CA ALA A 38 -0.15 -8.79 5.20
C ALA A 38 -0.75 -8.89 3.78
N TRP A 39 -1.68 -9.82 3.55
CA TRP A 39 -2.12 -10.22 2.21
C TRP A 39 -3.48 -9.65 1.78
N TYR A 40 -4.38 -9.37 2.73
CA TYR A 40 -5.65 -8.71 2.45
C TYR A 40 -5.49 -7.35 1.73
N PRO A 41 -4.53 -6.48 2.13
CA PRO A 41 -4.37 -5.17 1.48
C PRO A 41 -4.03 -5.25 -0.01
N LEU A 42 -3.37 -6.32 -0.48
CA LEU A 42 -3.06 -6.50 -1.91
C LEU A 42 -4.33 -6.71 -2.74
N VAL A 43 -5.30 -7.45 -2.21
CA VAL A 43 -6.60 -7.66 -2.85
C VAL A 43 -7.37 -6.34 -2.90
N THR A 44 -7.43 -5.61 -1.77
CA THR A 44 -8.06 -4.28 -1.71
C THR A 44 -7.41 -3.32 -2.70
N PHE A 45 -6.08 -3.33 -2.83
CA PHE A 45 -5.35 -2.51 -3.80
C PHE A 45 -5.78 -2.80 -5.24
N CYS A 46 -5.80 -4.07 -5.64
CA CYS A 46 -6.19 -4.46 -6.99
C CYS A 46 -7.64 -4.07 -7.31
N LEU A 47 -8.56 -4.21 -6.34
CA LEU A 47 -9.96 -3.79 -6.49
C LEU A 47 -10.10 -2.28 -6.68
N LEU A 48 -9.42 -1.48 -5.84
CA LEU A 48 -9.42 -0.02 -5.97
C LEU A 48 -8.85 0.43 -7.32
N ARG A 49 -7.82 -0.26 -7.81
CA ARG A 49 -7.23 0.02 -9.13
C ARG A 49 -8.15 -0.36 -10.28
N LEU A 50 -8.82 -1.49 -10.20
CA LEU A 50 -9.80 -1.86 -11.22
C LEU A 50 -10.96 -0.87 -11.27
N ALA A 51 -11.51 -0.51 -10.10
CA ALA A 51 -12.57 0.48 -10.00
C ALA A 51 -12.13 1.86 -10.52
N GLY A 52 -10.92 2.31 -10.18
CA GLY A 52 -10.36 3.59 -10.66
C GLY A 52 -10.17 3.61 -12.18
N GLY A 53 -9.71 2.50 -12.77
CA GLY A 53 -9.57 2.36 -14.21
C GLY A 53 -10.92 2.45 -14.94
N ILE A 54 -11.94 1.77 -14.42
CA ILE A 54 -13.30 1.81 -14.97
C ILE A 54 -13.89 3.23 -14.89
N ILE A 55 -13.77 3.89 -13.72
CA ILE A 55 -14.26 5.26 -13.54
C ILE A 55 -13.51 6.25 -14.45
N SER A 56 -12.21 6.05 -14.67
CA SER A 56 -11.41 6.84 -15.61
C SER A 56 -11.89 6.71 -17.06
N ILE A 57 -12.26 5.50 -17.49
CA ILE A 57 -12.82 5.26 -18.82
C ILE A 57 -14.19 5.92 -18.96
N ILE A 58 -15.09 5.77 -17.97
CA ILE A 58 -16.45 6.33 -17.99
C ILE A 58 -16.43 7.87 -17.95
N ARG A 59 -15.43 8.49 -17.32
CA ARG A 59 -15.31 9.95 -17.27
C ARG A 59 -14.98 10.57 -18.63
N GLY A 60 -14.25 9.88 -19.49
CA GLY A 60 -13.83 10.41 -20.79
C GLY A 60 -14.98 11.04 -21.59
N PRO A 61 -16.13 10.35 -21.75
CA PRO A 61 -17.31 10.88 -22.41
C PRO A 61 -18.14 11.92 -21.62
N GLN A 62 -18.04 11.97 -20.29
CA GLN A 62 -18.91 12.82 -19.42
C GLN A 62 -18.12 13.56 -18.32
N PRO A 63 -17.36 14.61 -18.66
CA PRO A 63 -16.48 15.32 -17.73
C PRO A 63 -17.21 16.18 -16.67
N ARG A 64 -18.54 16.36 -16.76
CA ARG A 64 -19.30 17.31 -15.91
C ARG A 64 -19.93 16.68 -14.66
N ASN A 65 -19.81 15.36 -14.48
CA ASN A 65 -20.35 14.68 -13.30
C ASN A 65 -19.40 14.83 -12.11
N ILE A 66 -19.74 15.74 -11.19
CA ILE A 66 -18.96 16.03 -9.96
C ILE A 66 -18.69 14.75 -9.16
N GLY A 67 -19.66 13.83 -9.07
CA GLY A 67 -19.49 12.55 -8.38
C GLY A 67 -18.39 11.65 -8.96
N LEU A 68 -18.19 11.65 -10.28
CA LEU A 68 -17.13 10.86 -10.92
C LEU A 68 -15.75 11.47 -10.69
N ILE A 69 -15.67 12.79 -10.55
CA ILE A 69 -14.43 13.51 -10.24
C ILE A 69 -14.01 13.23 -8.79
N ILE A 70 -14.96 13.33 -7.85
CA ILE A 70 -14.72 12.99 -6.44
C ILE A 70 -14.31 11.53 -6.31
N ALA A 71 -15.06 10.62 -6.94
CA ALA A 71 -14.76 9.19 -6.88
C ALA A 71 -13.36 8.88 -7.41
N ASP A 72 -12.97 9.41 -8.57
CA ASP A 72 -11.63 9.19 -9.10
C ASP A 72 -10.55 9.75 -8.18
N SER A 73 -10.74 10.96 -7.67
CA SER A 73 -9.79 11.59 -6.75
C SER A 73 -9.61 10.76 -5.48
N VAL A 74 -10.71 10.25 -4.91
CA VAL A 74 -10.67 9.40 -3.72
C VAL A 74 -9.98 8.06 -4.04
N LEU A 75 -10.34 7.38 -5.12
CA LEU A 75 -9.75 6.08 -5.48
C LEU A 75 -8.25 6.19 -5.74
N LEU A 76 -7.81 7.29 -6.36
CA LEU A 76 -6.42 7.57 -6.67
C LEU A 76 -5.59 7.84 -5.41
N ASN A 77 -6.17 8.54 -4.43
CA ASN A 77 -5.52 8.81 -3.14
C ASN A 77 -5.52 7.58 -2.22
N VAL A 78 -6.62 6.81 -2.21
CA VAL A 78 -6.78 5.62 -1.37
C VAL A 78 -5.89 4.47 -1.83
N GLY A 79 -5.51 4.39 -3.12
CA GLY A 79 -4.66 3.32 -3.63
C GLY A 79 -3.29 3.17 -2.95
N LEU A 80 -2.72 4.25 -2.38
CA LEU A 80 -1.43 4.20 -1.69
C LEU A 80 -1.52 3.45 -0.34
N ILE A 81 -2.70 3.52 0.28
CA ILE A 81 -2.94 3.06 1.64
C ILE A 81 -2.73 1.54 1.74
N PRO A 82 -3.41 0.68 0.96
CA PRO A 82 -3.22 -0.76 1.10
C PRO A 82 -1.78 -1.22 0.82
N LEU A 83 -1.03 -0.53 -0.04
CA LEU A 83 0.38 -0.86 -0.30
C LEU A 83 1.27 -0.58 0.93
N LEU A 84 1.09 0.56 1.60
CA LEU A 84 1.81 0.84 2.85
C LEU A 84 1.42 -0.14 3.96
N VAL A 85 0.14 -0.52 4.07
CA VAL A 85 -0.29 -1.56 5.02
C VAL A 85 0.39 -2.89 4.71
N SER A 86 0.50 -3.26 3.43
CA SER A 86 1.17 -4.49 3.03
C SER A 86 2.66 -4.45 3.38
N LEU A 87 3.35 -3.32 3.14
CA LEU A 87 4.75 -3.11 3.52
C LEU A 87 4.96 -3.32 5.04
N ILE A 88 4.12 -2.68 5.87
CA ILE A 88 4.16 -2.85 7.33
C ILE A 88 3.79 -4.28 7.73
N GLY A 89 2.85 -4.90 7.00
CA GLY A 89 2.45 -6.29 7.17
C GLY A 89 3.61 -7.25 6.96
N ILE A 90 4.40 -7.05 5.89
CA ILE A 90 5.61 -7.83 5.59
C ILE A 90 6.67 -7.63 6.67
N MET A 91 6.92 -6.38 7.09
CA MET A 91 7.80 -6.09 8.22
C MET A 91 7.38 -6.85 9.47
N ARG A 92 6.07 -6.90 9.76
CA ARG A 92 5.52 -7.64 10.91
C ARG A 92 5.77 -9.14 10.86
N ILE A 93 5.80 -9.74 9.66
CA ILE A 93 6.09 -11.18 9.51
C ILE A 93 7.48 -11.47 10.06
N THR A 94 8.48 -10.66 9.71
CA THR A 94 9.84 -10.80 10.22
C THR A 94 9.97 -10.37 11.68
N LEU A 95 9.23 -9.34 12.08
CA LEU A 95 9.26 -8.88 13.47
C LEU A 95 8.71 -9.94 14.42
N ASN A 96 7.61 -10.61 14.08
CA ASN A 96 6.97 -11.59 14.97
C ASN A 96 7.93 -12.69 15.45
N SER A 97 8.94 -13.09 14.65
CA SER A 97 9.98 -14.03 15.11
C SER A 97 10.98 -13.43 16.11
N SER A 98 11.15 -12.10 16.12
CA SER A 98 12.05 -11.37 17.03
C SER A 98 11.29 -10.63 18.15
N LEU A 99 9.96 -10.55 18.06
CA LEU A 99 9.07 -9.79 18.96
C LEU A 99 8.93 -10.41 20.35
N ASP A 100 9.34 -11.67 20.54
CA ASP A 100 9.23 -12.32 21.84
C ASP A 100 10.03 -11.60 22.93
N LYS A 101 11.00 -10.76 22.55
CA LYS A 101 11.88 -10.06 23.50
C LYS A 101 11.68 -8.54 23.60
N ASN A 102 10.98 -7.86 22.69
CA ASN A 102 11.05 -6.39 22.60
C ASN A 102 9.67 -5.67 22.61
N SER A 103 9.32 -5.08 23.76
CA SER A 103 8.08 -4.31 23.94
C SER A 103 7.99 -3.07 23.04
N ARG A 104 9.13 -2.44 22.72
CA ARG A 104 9.19 -1.22 21.89
C ARG A 104 8.66 -1.45 20.48
N ALA A 105 9.02 -2.56 19.86
CA ALA A 105 8.58 -2.91 18.50
C ALA A 105 7.06 -3.15 18.43
N ARG A 106 6.46 -3.74 19.48
CA ARG A 106 4.99 -3.85 19.59
C ARG A 106 4.32 -2.49 19.70
N GLN A 107 4.90 -1.57 20.46
CA GLN A 107 4.34 -0.23 20.67
C GLN A 107 4.46 0.63 19.40
N PHE A 108 5.58 0.52 18.68
CA PHE A 108 5.75 1.13 17.35
C PHE A 108 4.69 0.65 16.36
N LEU A 109 4.47 -0.66 16.25
CA LEU A 109 3.45 -1.22 15.36
C LEU A 109 2.01 -0.78 15.72
N LYS A 110 1.72 -0.56 17.02
CA LYS A 110 0.45 0.02 17.45
C LYS A 110 0.35 1.49 17.04
N ALA A 111 1.39 2.28 17.30
CA ALA A 111 1.42 3.71 16.96
C ALA A 111 1.26 3.93 15.45
N VAL A 112 2.03 3.22 14.62
CA VAL A 112 1.92 3.29 13.16
C VAL A 112 0.50 2.98 12.70
N ARG A 113 -0.17 1.98 13.29
CA ARG A 113 -1.55 1.64 12.93
C ARG A 113 -2.55 2.77 13.22
N PHE A 114 -2.42 3.45 14.36
CA PHE A 114 -3.28 4.59 14.70
C PHE A 114 -3.02 5.79 13.79
N ILE A 115 -1.75 6.13 13.57
CA ILE A 115 -1.34 7.22 12.67
C ILE A 115 -1.84 6.95 11.23
N PHE A 116 -1.78 5.68 10.82
CA PHE A 116 -2.26 5.26 9.52
C PHE A 116 -3.78 5.38 9.37
N LEU A 117 -4.55 4.97 10.39
CA LEU A 117 -6.01 5.18 10.41
C LEU A 117 -6.37 6.67 10.35
N ALA A 118 -5.63 7.52 11.05
CA ALA A 118 -5.82 8.97 10.97
C ALA A 118 -5.62 9.47 9.53
N ALA A 119 -4.54 9.06 8.84
CA ALA A 119 -4.31 9.45 7.45
C ALA A 119 -5.45 9.05 6.50
N ILE A 120 -6.03 7.85 6.68
CA ILE A 120 -7.19 7.39 5.90
C ILE A 120 -8.39 8.31 6.12
N VAL A 121 -8.72 8.61 7.38
CA VAL A 121 -9.85 9.46 7.73
C VAL A 121 -9.66 10.87 7.15
N LEU A 122 -8.45 11.44 7.27
CA LEU A 122 -8.15 12.74 6.69
C LEU A 122 -8.33 12.75 5.17
N LEU A 123 -7.84 11.72 4.44
CA LEU A 123 -8.03 11.60 2.98
C LEU A 123 -9.52 11.48 2.61
N ALA A 124 -10.27 10.67 3.34
CA ALA A 124 -11.69 10.43 3.08
C ALA A 124 -12.52 11.71 3.29
N VAL A 125 -12.28 12.41 4.39
CA VAL A 125 -12.94 13.69 4.67
C VAL A 125 -12.55 14.73 3.63
N ALA A 126 -11.26 14.87 3.32
CA ALA A 126 -10.80 15.81 2.30
C ALA A 126 -11.48 15.61 0.93
N GLY A 127 -11.62 14.35 0.49
CA GLY A 127 -12.32 14.02 -0.74
C GLY A 127 -13.80 14.39 -0.68
N GLY A 128 -14.47 14.11 0.44
CA GLY A 128 -15.90 14.38 0.63
C GLY A 128 -16.26 15.86 0.65
N ILE A 129 -15.42 16.72 1.23
CA ILE A 129 -15.68 18.18 1.31
C ILE A 129 -15.12 18.96 0.13
N SER A 130 -14.42 18.30 -0.81
CA SER A 130 -13.77 18.97 -1.95
C SER A 130 -14.72 19.63 -2.96
N SER A 131 -16.03 19.34 -2.88
CA SER A 131 -17.04 19.87 -3.81
C SER A 131 -17.69 21.18 -3.37
N ASP A 132 -17.47 21.61 -2.12
CA ASP A 132 -18.07 22.82 -1.57
C ASP A 132 -17.01 23.92 -1.49
N ASP A 133 -17.21 25.01 -2.23
CA ASP A 133 -16.28 26.13 -2.36
C ASP A 133 -15.89 26.73 -1.00
N SER A 134 -16.82 26.71 -0.04
CA SER A 134 -16.60 27.23 1.33
C SER A 134 -15.61 26.37 2.14
N SER A 135 -15.54 25.07 1.84
CA SER A 135 -14.74 24.09 2.57
C SER A 135 -13.53 23.59 1.77
N LEU A 136 -13.34 24.08 0.55
CA LEU A 136 -12.24 23.74 -0.33
C LEU A 136 -10.88 24.01 0.32
N ALA A 137 -10.71 25.14 1.01
CA ALA A 137 -9.48 25.45 1.73
C ALA A 137 -9.13 24.38 2.79
N THR A 138 -10.14 23.93 3.53
CA THR A 138 -10.01 22.86 4.54
C THR A 138 -9.67 21.52 3.90
N ALA A 139 -10.29 21.18 2.77
CA ALA A 139 -10.02 19.98 1.99
C ALA A 139 -8.54 19.88 1.57
N ARG A 140 -7.97 21.02 1.13
CA ARG A 140 -6.56 21.12 0.73
C ARG A 140 -5.63 20.91 1.90
N ILE A 141 -5.92 21.52 3.06
CA ILE A 141 -5.12 21.37 4.28
C ILE A 141 -5.12 19.91 4.73
N LEU A 142 -6.29 19.26 4.76
CA LEU A 142 -6.39 17.84 5.12
C LEU A 142 -5.62 16.94 4.16
N THR A 143 -5.71 17.18 2.85
CA THR A 143 -4.98 16.39 1.84
C THR A 143 -3.47 16.52 2.04
N LYS A 144 -2.96 17.75 2.25
CA LYS A 144 -1.54 18.00 2.54
C LYS A 144 -1.10 17.30 3.82
N ALA A 145 -1.84 17.48 4.91
CA ALA A 145 -1.53 16.88 6.19
C ALA A 145 -1.43 15.36 6.09
N ALA A 146 -2.38 14.73 5.39
CA ALA A 146 -2.39 13.30 5.25
C ALA A 146 -1.25 12.77 4.37
N TYR A 147 -0.86 13.45 3.29
CA TYR A 147 0.31 13.06 2.50
C TYR A 147 1.63 13.21 3.28
N VAL A 148 1.74 14.26 4.11
CA VAL A 148 2.89 14.41 5.02
C VAL A 148 2.94 13.26 6.03
N ILE A 149 1.79 12.86 6.58
CA ILE A 149 1.69 11.71 7.48
C ILE A 149 2.10 10.42 6.76
N LEU A 150 1.63 10.17 5.54
CA LEU A 150 1.98 8.98 4.76
C LEU A 150 3.49 8.94 4.44
N ALA A 151 4.09 10.07 4.10
CA ALA A 151 5.53 10.19 3.89
C ALA A 151 6.32 9.91 5.18
N ALA A 152 5.87 10.45 6.32
CA ALA A 152 6.48 10.17 7.63
C ALA A 152 6.39 8.69 8.02
N ILE A 153 5.25 8.04 7.77
CA ILE A 153 5.09 6.59 8.00
C ILE A 153 6.05 5.79 7.13
N LEU A 154 6.18 6.13 5.84
CA LEU A 154 7.10 5.46 4.93
C LEU A 154 8.56 5.62 5.42
N ALA A 155 8.95 6.82 5.84
CA ALA A 155 10.28 7.10 6.39
C ALA A 155 10.55 6.31 7.68
N LEU A 156 9.61 6.30 8.63
CA LEU A 156 9.73 5.53 9.87
C LEU A 156 9.79 4.03 9.61
N ALA A 157 8.97 3.51 8.71
CA ALA A 157 9.00 2.10 8.32
C ALA A 157 10.34 1.73 7.68
N THR A 158 10.90 2.61 6.85
CA THR A 158 12.22 2.43 6.23
C THR A 158 13.33 2.43 7.27
N ALA A 159 13.31 3.38 8.20
CA ALA A 159 14.29 3.47 9.28
C ALA A 159 14.32 2.20 10.14
N GLU A 160 13.13 1.69 10.51
CA GLU A 160 13.04 0.43 11.26
C GLU A 160 13.51 -0.78 10.44
N MET A 161 13.20 -0.86 9.14
CA MET A 161 13.71 -1.94 8.28
C MET A 161 15.24 -1.93 8.20
N VAL A 162 15.85 -0.75 8.05
CA VAL A 162 17.31 -0.60 8.04
C VAL A 162 17.91 -0.98 9.40
N TYR A 163 17.29 -0.53 10.49
CA TYR A 163 17.71 -0.90 11.84
C TYR A 163 17.68 -2.41 12.07
N LEU A 164 16.63 -3.09 11.61
CA LEU A 164 16.53 -4.55 11.68
C LEU A 164 17.61 -5.26 10.86
N LEU A 165 18.00 -4.71 9.71
CA LEU A 165 19.14 -5.26 8.95
C LEU A 165 20.45 -5.13 9.72
N THR A 166 20.68 -4.06 10.47
CA THR A 166 21.89 -3.95 11.30
C THR A 166 21.94 -4.98 12.44
N GLN A 167 20.80 -5.57 12.80
CA GLN A 167 20.68 -6.62 13.81
C GLN A 167 20.53 -8.01 13.19
N THR A 168 21.29 -8.29 12.12
CA THR A 168 21.20 -9.55 11.36
C THR A 168 21.37 -10.78 12.28
N ASP A 169 22.19 -10.68 13.33
CA ASP A 169 22.45 -11.76 14.29
C ASP A 169 21.20 -12.24 15.08
N ARG A 170 20.14 -11.42 15.13
CA ARG A 170 18.90 -11.73 15.86
C ARG A 170 17.74 -12.20 14.97
N ILE A 171 17.95 -12.24 13.66
CA ILE A 171 16.91 -12.53 12.68
C ILE A 171 17.31 -13.79 11.89
N PRO A 172 16.42 -14.80 11.78
CA PRO A 172 16.66 -15.95 10.91
C PRO A 172 16.95 -15.51 9.47
N ALA A 173 17.82 -16.21 8.75
CA ALA A 173 18.21 -15.85 7.37
C ALA A 173 17.01 -15.62 6.43
N GLY A 174 15.91 -16.36 6.63
CA GLY A 174 14.66 -16.17 5.89
C GLY A 174 13.96 -14.83 6.15
N GLY A 175 14.10 -14.24 7.34
CA GLY A 175 13.53 -12.93 7.70
C GLY A 175 14.24 -11.76 7.03
N CYS A 176 15.57 -11.82 6.92
CA CYS A 176 16.38 -10.80 6.23
C CYS A 176 16.04 -10.72 4.74
N TYR A 177 15.67 -11.85 4.13
CA TYR A 177 15.19 -11.90 2.75
C TYR A 177 13.96 -10.99 2.57
N TYR A 178 12.91 -11.14 3.38
CA TYR A 178 11.70 -10.32 3.28
C TYR A 178 11.99 -8.82 3.47
N ILE A 179 12.87 -8.46 4.42
CA ILE A 179 13.24 -7.06 4.66
C ILE A 179 13.99 -6.47 3.47
N ARG A 180 14.92 -7.21 2.84
CA ARG A 180 15.67 -6.73 1.67
C ARG A 180 14.74 -6.43 0.49
N PHE A 181 13.83 -7.34 0.16
CA PHE A 181 12.86 -7.11 -0.92
C PHE A 181 11.85 -6.00 -0.59
N ALA A 182 11.46 -5.85 0.68
CA ALA A 182 10.66 -4.71 1.13
C ALA A 182 11.42 -3.38 0.96
N LEU A 183 12.72 -3.34 1.27
CA LEU A 183 13.55 -2.15 1.04
C LEU A 183 13.72 -1.81 -0.45
N VAL A 184 13.75 -2.82 -1.33
CA VAL A 184 13.76 -2.59 -2.78
C VAL A 184 12.46 -1.92 -3.25
N SER A 185 11.32 -2.15 -2.58
CA SER A 185 10.05 -1.51 -2.94
C SER A 185 9.89 -0.08 -2.38
N VAL A 186 10.63 0.29 -1.34
CA VAL A 186 10.64 1.63 -0.74
C VAL A 186 10.89 2.77 -1.73
N PRO A 187 11.92 2.76 -2.60
CA PRO A 187 12.14 3.87 -3.54
C PRO A 187 10.96 4.08 -4.50
N PHE A 188 10.28 3.01 -4.92
CA PHE A 188 9.08 3.10 -5.77
C PHE A 188 7.89 3.70 -5.01
N LEU A 189 7.69 3.29 -3.75
CA LEU A 189 6.72 3.90 -2.85
C LEU A 189 7.04 5.37 -2.57
N ALA A 190 8.33 5.73 -2.46
CA ALA A 190 8.77 7.10 -2.26
C ALA A 190 8.42 7.98 -3.46
N VAL A 191 8.72 7.53 -4.69
CA VAL A 191 8.29 8.22 -5.93
C VAL A 191 6.78 8.42 -5.95
N ARG A 192 6.01 7.39 -5.60
CA ARG A 192 4.55 7.46 -5.53
C ARG A 192 4.05 8.47 -4.48
N THR A 193 4.65 8.49 -3.29
CA THR A 193 4.32 9.47 -2.24
C THR A 193 4.72 10.88 -2.62
N ALA A 194 5.86 11.06 -3.30
CA ALA A 194 6.34 12.35 -3.77
C ALA A 194 5.40 12.91 -4.85
N TYR A 195 4.91 12.10 -5.78
CA TYR A 195 3.88 12.52 -6.74
C TYR A 195 2.60 12.99 -6.03
N GLY A 196 2.15 12.26 -5.00
CA GLY A 196 0.99 12.66 -4.20
C GLY A 196 1.21 13.95 -3.41
N LEU A 197 2.43 14.16 -2.90
CA LEU A 197 2.83 15.38 -2.20
C LEU A 197 2.88 16.58 -3.14
N LEU A 198 3.52 16.42 -4.32
CA LEU A 198 3.53 17.42 -5.37
C LEU A 198 2.12 17.83 -5.75
N TYR A 199 1.24 16.86 -6.03
CA TYR A 199 -0.18 17.12 -6.28
C TYR A 199 -0.84 17.90 -5.14
N ALA A 200 -0.63 17.49 -3.88
CA ALA A 200 -1.21 18.17 -2.72
C ALA A 200 -0.74 19.62 -2.56
N PHE A 201 0.49 19.94 -2.95
CA PHE A 201 1.03 21.30 -2.90
C PHE A 201 0.67 22.15 -4.13
N THR A 202 0.60 21.56 -5.33
CA THR A 202 0.29 22.24 -6.59
C THR A 202 -1.20 22.35 -6.90
N ILE A 203 -2.06 21.90 -5.98
CA ILE A 203 -3.53 21.98 -6.06
C ILE A 203 -4.09 23.40 -6.32
N HIS A 204 -3.28 24.44 -6.12
CA HIS A 204 -3.66 25.84 -6.40
C HIS A 204 -3.79 26.13 -7.90
N ASP A 205 -3.06 25.39 -8.74
CA ASP A 205 -3.01 25.61 -10.19
C ASP A 205 -3.61 24.41 -10.94
N PRO A 206 -4.86 24.50 -11.42
CA PRO A 206 -5.55 23.38 -12.06
C PRO A 206 -4.89 22.92 -13.38
N ASN A 207 -4.04 23.76 -13.99
CA ASN A 207 -3.32 23.49 -15.24
C ASN A 207 -1.91 22.89 -15.03
N THR A 208 -1.57 22.45 -13.81
CA THR A 208 -0.26 21.87 -13.56
C THR A 208 -0.15 20.44 -14.10
N ILE A 209 1.02 20.11 -14.65
CA ILE A 209 1.36 18.78 -15.17
C ILE A 209 1.18 17.65 -14.15
N TRP A 210 1.16 17.99 -12.86
CA TRP A 210 1.06 17.07 -11.72
C TRP A 210 -0.38 16.72 -11.34
N ASN A 211 -1.37 17.33 -11.99
CA ASN A 211 -2.77 16.96 -11.77
C ASN A 211 -3.05 15.60 -12.42
N PRO A 212 -3.40 14.55 -11.65
CA PRO A 212 -3.69 13.23 -12.21
C PRO A 212 -4.93 13.20 -13.12
N LEU A 213 -5.84 14.16 -12.97
CA LEU A 213 -7.10 14.20 -13.71
C LEU A 213 -7.04 15.02 -15.01
N VAL A 214 -6.26 16.09 -15.03
CA VAL A 214 -6.23 17.10 -16.13
C VAL A 214 -4.81 17.32 -16.69
N GLY A 215 -3.78 16.93 -15.93
CA GLY A 215 -2.38 17.09 -16.28
C GLY A 215 -1.85 15.99 -17.21
N SER A 216 -0.55 15.75 -17.16
CA SER A 216 0.09 14.78 -18.07
C SER A 216 -0.28 13.35 -17.69
N ALA A 217 -1.09 12.70 -18.54
CA ALA A 217 -1.45 11.29 -18.41
C ALA A 217 -0.21 10.38 -18.35
N ALA A 218 0.89 10.75 -19.01
CA ALA A 218 2.15 10.02 -18.99
C ALA A 218 2.85 10.12 -17.62
N ALA A 219 2.87 11.30 -17.01
CA ALA A 219 3.45 11.49 -15.67
C ALA A 219 2.67 10.69 -14.62
N PHE A 220 1.34 10.72 -14.70
CA PHE A 220 0.48 9.89 -13.86
C PHE A 220 0.73 8.38 -14.09
N ALA A 221 0.81 7.93 -15.34
CA ALA A 221 1.06 6.53 -15.63
C ALA A 221 2.43 6.04 -15.12
N LEU A 222 3.50 6.84 -15.29
CA LEU A 222 4.85 6.44 -14.91
C LEU A 222 5.14 6.59 -13.41
N MET A 223 4.75 7.72 -12.81
CA MET A 223 5.09 8.03 -11.41
C MET A 223 4.06 7.51 -10.40
N CYS A 224 2.87 7.12 -10.86
CA CYS A 224 1.83 6.53 -10.03
C CYS A 224 1.60 5.05 -10.39
N LEU A 225 1.04 4.77 -11.56
CA LEU A 225 0.58 3.42 -11.92
C LEU A 225 1.72 2.40 -12.05
N LEU A 226 2.79 2.75 -12.78
CA LEU A 226 3.90 1.84 -13.04
C LEU A 226 4.64 1.49 -11.74
N VAL A 227 4.98 2.48 -10.92
CA VAL A 227 5.69 2.24 -9.66
C VAL A 227 4.85 1.40 -8.70
N GLU A 228 3.53 1.61 -8.64
CA GLU A 228 2.66 0.79 -7.80
C GLU A 228 2.47 -0.62 -8.33
N TYR A 229 2.48 -0.81 -9.66
CA TYR A 229 2.49 -2.13 -10.26
C TYR A 229 3.78 -2.90 -9.92
N ILE A 230 4.94 -2.25 -10.00
CA ILE A 230 6.23 -2.86 -9.62
C ILE A 230 6.21 -3.29 -8.15
N VAL A 231 5.75 -2.41 -7.25
CA VAL A 231 5.63 -2.73 -5.82
C VAL A 231 4.67 -3.92 -5.59
N LEU A 232 3.53 -3.94 -6.29
CA LEU A 232 2.56 -5.03 -6.21
C LEU A 232 3.17 -6.36 -6.66
N MET A 233 3.95 -6.37 -7.75
CA MET A 233 4.67 -7.55 -8.23
C MET A 233 5.66 -8.08 -7.18
N ILE A 234 6.44 -7.19 -6.55
CA ILE A 234 7.38 -7.55 -5.48
C ILE A 234 6.63 -8.19 -4.31
N PHE A 235 5.52 -7.60 -3.87
CA PHE A 235 4.75 -8.12 -2.74
C PHE A 235 4.07 -9.46 -3.06
N ILE A 236 3.53 -9.63 -4.26
CA ILE A 236 2.94 -10.90 -4.68
C ILE A 236 4.02 -11.98 -4.81
N TYR A 237 5.20 -11.64 -5.32
CA TYR A 237 6.35 -12.54 -5.32
C TYR A 237 6.73 -13.00 -3.91
N LEU A 238 6.81 -12.07 -2.94
CA LEU A 238 7.07 -12.41 -1.54
C LEU A 238 5.98 -13.30 -0.94
N GLY A 239 4.72 -13.13 -1.35
CA GLY A 239 3.61 -13.98 -0.91
C GLY A 239 3.65 -15.38 -1.47
N ILE A 240 3.97 -15.51 -2.75
CA ILE A 240 4.20 -16.80 -3.39
C ILE A 240 5.39 -17.49 -2.72
N HIS A 241 6.53 -16.80 -2.58
CA HIS A 241 7.72 -17.34 -1.93
C HIS A 241 7.44 -17.88 -0.53
N ARG A 242 6.61 -17.17 0.26
CA ARG A 242 6.19 -17.63 1.59
C ARG A 242 5.35 -18.91 1.56
N ILE A 243 4.53 -19.10 0.52
CA ILE A 243 3.74 -20.34 0.34
C ILE A 243 4.66 -21.52 0.04
N TRP A 244 5.71 -21.32 -0.76
CA TRP A 244 6.68 -22.37 -1.10
C TRP A 244 7.63 -22.70 0.06
N HIS A 245 7.93 -21.72 0.91
CA HIS A 245 8.79 -21.86 2.08
C HIS A 245 8.03 -21.58 3.38
N PRO A 246 7.12 -22.49 3.81
CA PRO A 246 6.43 -22.34 5.07
C PRO A 246 7.46 -22.33 6.20
N SER A 247 7.39 -21.31 7.05
CA SER A 247 8.18 -21.23 8.29
C SER A 247 7.97 -22.54 9.05
N GLN A 248 9.04 -23.32 9.29
CA GLN A 248 8.91 -24.51 10.11
C GLN A 248 8.34 -24.10 11.48
N PRO A 249 7.38 -24.85 12.06
CA PRO A 249 6.90 -24.58 13.40
C PRO A 249 8.11 -24.53 14.34
N SER A 250 8.14 -23.53 15.22
CA SER A 250 9.16 -23.41 16.26
C SER A 250 9.28 -24.75 16.99
N GLN A 251 10.52 -25.22 17.21
CA GLN A 251 10.80 -26.51 17.84
C GLN A 251 10.07 -26.68 19.19
N GLU A 252 9.78 -25.59 19.90
CA GLU A 252 8.94 -25.58 21.12
C GLU A 252 7.56 -26.23 20.94
N THR A 253 6.91 -26.06 19.79
CA THR A 253 5.61 -26.73 19.53
C THR A 253 5.77 -28.23 19.28
N GLN A 254 6.89 -28.67 18.72
CA GLN A 254 7.18 -30.10 18.55
C GLN A 254 7.60 -30.74 19.87
N ASP A 255 8.34 -30.03 20.72
CA ASP A 255 8.75 -30.52 22.03
C ASP A 255 7.57 -30.56 23.02
N ALA A 256 6.66 -29.57 22.98
CA ALA A 256 5.42 -29.62 23.74
C ALA A 256 4.49 -30.76 23.27
N SER A 257 4.40 -31.00 21.96
CA SER A 257 3.64 -32.12 21.41
C SER A 257 4.27 -33.46 21.79
N LYS A 258 5.60 -33.62 21.69
CA LYS A 258 6.30 -34.86 22.09
C LYS A 258 6.18 -35.12 23.59
N ALA A 259 6.35 -34.09 24.42
CA ALA A 259 6.19 -34.19 25.87
C ALA A 259 4.78 -34.66 26.27
N SER A 260 3.74 -34.20 25.57
CA SER A 260 2.36 -34.63 25.81
C SER A 260 2.08 -36.08 25.37
N THR A 261 2.83 -36.62 24.41
CA THR A 261 2.66 -38.01 23.93
C THR A 261 3.42 -39.03 24.79
N THR A 262 4.49 -38.63 25.47
CA THR A 262 5.28 -39.51 26.37
C THR A 262 4.67 -39.72 27.77
N VAL A 263 3.58 -39.01 28.11
CA VAL A 263 2.92 -39.08 29.43
C VAL A 263 1.60 -39.87 29.37
N GLY A 264 1.26 -40.45 28.21
CA GLY A 264 0.09 -41.31 28.00
C GLY A 264 0.41 -42.79 28.02
#